data_AF-A0A3N6ESD2-F1
#
_entry.id   AF-A0A3N6ESD2-F1
#
_cell.length_a   1.000
_cell.length_b   1.000
_cell.length_c   1.000
_cell.angle_alpha   90.00
_cell.angle_beta   90.00
_cell.angle_gamma   90.00
#
_symmetry.space_group_name_H-M   'P 1'
#
loop_
_entity.id
_entity.type
_entity.pdbx_description
1 polymer ?
#
loop_
_entity_poly.entity_id
_entity_poly.type
_entity_poly.pdbx_seq_one_letter_code
_entity_poly.pdbx_strand_id
1 'polypeptide(L)' 'MEPQNIEKIVNVFRERVDIPRFSRAVSLEEIADNDFNLNIRRYVDASPAAEPRSTYGRRCSAAYREVKSKWK' A
#
# COMPACT_ATOMS: atom_id res chain seq x y z
N MET A 1 19.53 3.40 6.57
CA MET A 1 18.96 2.27 5.82
C MET A 1 19.53 1.03 6.44
N GLU A 2 18.68 0.12 6.93
CA GLU A 2 19.16 -1.15 7.48
C GLU A 2 19.83 -2.00 6.38
N PRO A 3 20.94 -2.69 6.66
CA PRO A 3 21.67 -3.48 5.66
C PRO A 3 20.81 -4.57 5.00
N GLN A 4 19.88 -5.17 5.75
CA GLN A 4 18.88 -6.12 5.26
C GLN A 4 17.99 -5.59 4.12
N ASN A 5 17.74 -4.28 4.08
CA ASN A 5 16.94 -3.68 3.00
C ASN A 5 17.74 -3.61 1.70
N ILE A 6 19.05 -3.36 1.79
CA ILE A 6 19.94 -3.30 0.62
C ILE A 6 20.06 -4.68 -0.01
N GLU A 7 20.32 -5.71 0.80
CA GLU A 7 20.39 -7.09 0.32
C GLU A 7 19.10 -7.51 -0.38
N LYS A 8 17.94 -7.19 0.21
CA LYS A 8 16.64 -7.45 -0.39
C LYS A 8 16.49 -6.77 -1.76
N ILE A 9 16.82 -5.48 -1.86
CA ILE A 9 16.74 -4.74 -3.14
C ILE A 9 17.67 -5.38 -4.19
N VAL A 10 18.91 -5.69 -3.81
CA VAL A 10 19.91 -6.25 -4.72
C VAL A 10 19.49 -7.64 -5.22
N ASN A 11 19.00 -8.50 -4.33
CA ASN A 11 18.57 -9.85 -4.70
C ASN A 11 17.37 -9.79 -5.65
N VAL A 12 16.35 -8.98 -5.34
CA VAL A 12 15.16 -8.83 -6.18
C VAL A 12 15.49 -8.27 -7.56
N PHE A 13 16.42 -7.30 -7.62
CA PHE A 13 16.88 -6.75 -8.89
C PHE A 13 17.65 -7.78 -9.72
N ARG A 14 18.57 -8.55 -9.12
CA ARG A 14 19.39 -9.56 -9.80
C ARG A 14 18.55 -10.72 -10.33
N GLU A 15 17.59 -11.19 -9.55
CA GLU A 15 16.74 -12.33 -9.91
C GLU A 15 15.55 -11.92 -10.78
N ARG A 16 15.32 -10.61 -11.00
CA ARG A 16 14.15 -10.05 -11.70
C ARG A 16 12.82 -10.64 -11.21
N VAL A 17 12.70 -10.75 -9.89
CA VAL A 17 11.52 -11.31 -9.25
C VAL A 17 10.41 -10.27 -9.23
N ASP A 18 9.23 -10.68 -9.68
CA ASP A 18 8.00 -9.90 -9.55
C ASP A 18 7.45 -10.09 -8.13
N ILE A 19 7.36 -9.00 -7.38
CA ILE A 19 6.87 -8.99 -6.00
C ILE A 19 5.74 -7.95 -5.92
N PRO A 20 4.52 -8.37 -5.58
CA PRO A 20 3.40 -7.46 -5.43
C PRO A 20 3.75 -6.27 -4.54
N ARG A 21 3.48 -5.06 -5.04
CA ARG A 21 3.75 -3.76 -4.35
C ARG A 21 5.22 -3.41 -4.14
N PHE A 22 6.17 -4.17 -4.66
CA PHE A 22 7.60 -3.91 -4.49
C PHE A 22 8.40 -3.90 -5.79
N SER A 23 8.19 -4.89 -6.67
CA SER A 23 8.92 -5.05 -7.92
C SER A 23 7.99 -5.57 -9.00
N ARG A 24 8.06 -5.01 -10.20
CA ARG A 24 7.32 -5.50 -11.37
C ARG A 24 8.25 -5.60 -12.57
N ALA A 25 8.24 -6.73 -13.26
CA ALA A 25 8.93 -6.89 -14.53
C ALA A 25 8.05 -6.33 -15.66
N VAL A 26 8.48 -5.24 -16.29
CA VAL A 26 7.73 -4.55 -17.35
C VAL A 26 8.45 -4.73 -18.68
N SER A 27 7.71 -5.06 -19.75
CA SER A 27 8.26 -5.20 -21.09
C SER A 27 8.54 -3.84 -21.73
N LEU A 28 9.38 -3.82 -22.77
CA LEU A 28 9.68 -2.58 -23.49
C LEU A 28 8.44 -2.01 -24.21
N GLU A 29 7.52 -2.87 -24.61
CA GLU A 29 6.25 -2.51 -25.26
C GLU A 29 5.36 -1.67 -24.33
N GLU A 30 5.19 -2.10 -23.07
CA GLU A 30 4.40 -1.35 -22.07
C GLU A 30 5.06 0.01 -21.75
N ILE A 31 6.38 0.10 -21.82
CA ILE A 31 7.12 1.37 -21.65
C ILE A 31 6.91 2.29 -22.86
N ALA A 32 6.90 1.74 -24.07
CA ALA A 32 6.65 2.50 -25.30
C ALA A 32 5.22 3.07 -25.33
N ASP A 33 4.23 2.29 -24.90
CA ASP A 33 2.83 2.74 -24.77
C ASP A 33 2.65 3.86 -23.73
N ASN A 34 3.58 3.98 -22.78
CA ASN A 34 3.63 5.05 -21.78
C ASN A 34 4.58 6.20 -22.16
N ASP A 35 4.92 6.38 -23.43
CA ASP A 35 5.81 7.45 -23.93
C ASP A 35 7.20 7.43 -23.28
N PHE A 36 7.73 6.25 -22.95
CA PHE A 36 8.98 6.08 -22.20
C PHE A 36 8.98 6.77 -20.82
N ASN A 37 7.80 6.97 -20.24
CA ASN A 37 7.66 7.53 -18.90
C ASN A 37 7.99 6.46 -17.85
N LEU A 38 9.13 6.62 -17.18
CA LEU A 38 9.65 5.68 -16.17
C LEU A 38 9.18 5.97 -14.74
N ASN A 39 8.05 6.67 -14.58
CA ASN A 39 7.51 6.95 -13.25
C ASN A 39 7.06 5.66 -12.54
N ILE A 40 7.72 5.34 -11.42
CA ILE A 40 7.54 4.11 -10.64
C ILE A 40 6.07 3.88 -10.23
N ARG A 41 5.32 4.95 -9.91
CA ARG A 41 3.91 4.86 -9.49
C ARG A 41 2.97 4.31 -10.58
N ARG A 42 3.39 4.32 -11.85
CA ARG A 42 2.63 3.73 -12.96
C ARG A 42 2.78 2.22 -13.04
N TYR A 43 3.92 1.70 -12.60
CA TYR A 43 4.27 0.29 -12.71
C TYR A 43 4.08 -0.47 -11.39
N VAL A 44 4.29 0.19 -10.26
CA VAL A 44 4.21 -0.41 -8.93
C VAL A 44 3.32 0.43 -8.01
N ASP A 45 2.20 -0.14 -7.58
CA ASP A 45 1.38 0.44 -6.52
C ASP A 45 1.85 -0.06 -5.15
N ALA A 46 2.66 0.76 -4.48
CA ALA A 46 3.13 0.50 -3.12
C ALA A 46 2.11 0.86 -2.03
N SER A 47 0.86 1.19 -2.38
CA SER A 47 -0.15 1.61 -1.41
C SER A 47 -0.49 0.46 -0.45
N PRO A 48 -0.61 0.74 0.87
CA PRO A 48 -0.99 -0.28 1.84
C PRO A 48 -2.36 -0.84 1.47
N ALA A 49 -2.56 -2.14 1.72
CA ALA A 49 -3.88 -2.75 1.55
C ALA A 49 -4.90 -1.92 2.34
N ALA A 50 -5.99 -1.53 1.69
CA ALA A 50 -7.04 -0.79 2.36
C ALA A 50 -7.46 -1.57 3.61
N GLU A 51 -7.19 -1.01 4.80
CA GLU A 51 -7.65 -1.62 6.03
C GLU A 51 -9.17 -1.78 5.94
N PRO A 52 -9.75 -2.93 6.35
CA PRO A 52 -11.19 -3.05 6.45
C PRO A 52 -11.62 -1.93 7.40
N ARG A 53 -12.32 -0.93 6.85
CA ARG A 53 -12.78 0.24 7.60
C ARG A 53 -13.51 -0.26 8.84
N SER A 54 -12.84 -0.22 9.99
CA SER A 54 -13.40 -0.75 11.22
C SER A 54 -14.70 -0.01 11.51
N THR A 55 -15.82 -0.72 11.46
CA THR A 55 -17.15 -0.19 11.75
C THR A 55 -17.33 0.18 13.22
N TYR A 56 -16.29 0.00 14.06
CA TYR A 56 -16.30 0.35 15.48
C TYR A 56 -16.67 1.81 15.76
N GLY A 57 -16.43 2.73 14.81
CA GLY A 57 -16.81 4.14 14.94
C GLY A 57 -18.32 4.39 15.01
N ARG A 58 -19.19 3.44 14.61
CA ARG A 58 -20.65 3.63 14.63
C ARG A 58 -21.34 3.18 15.93
N ARG A 59 -20.65 2.51 16.86
CA ARG A 59 -21.26 2.07 18.14
C ARG A 59 -21.03 3.02 19.32
N CYS A 60 -20.16 4.02 19.21
CA CYS A 60 -19.85 4.92 20.33
C CYS A 60 -20.83 6.10 20.50
N SER A 61 -21.58 6.50 19.46
CA SER A 61 -22.48 7.66 19.56
C SER A 61 -23.80 7.36 20.29
N ALA A 62 -24.26 6.10 20.28
CA ALA A 62 -25.48 5.69 20.99
C ALA A 62 -25.24 5.59 22.50
N ALA A 63 -24.13 4.98 22.92
CA ALA A 63 -23.79 4.82 24.33
C ALA A 63 -23.54 6.17 25.04
N TYR A 64 -22.99 7.16 24.33
CA TYR A 64 -22.75 8.49 24.90
C TYR A 64 -24.05 9.24 25.24
N ARG A 65 -25.13 9.09 24.45
CA ARG A 65 -26.44 9.71 24.76
C ARG A 65 -27.06 9.16 26.03
N GLU A 66 -26.95 7.85 26.24
CA GLU A 66 -27.57 7.17 27.37
C GLU A 66 -26.83 7.49 28.68
N VAL A 67 -25.50 7.52 28.65
CA VAL A 67 -24.69 7.96 29.81
C VAL A 67 -24.98 9.43 30.17
N LYS A 68 -25.10 10.33 29.18
CA LYS A 68 -25.39 11.75 29.48
C LYS A 68 -26.77 11.98 30.11
N SER A 69 -27.76 11.14 29.81
CA SER A 69 -29.10 11.26 30.39
C SER A 69 -29.19 10.74 31.82
N LYS A 70 -28.24 9.87 32.22
CA LYS A 70 -28.19 9.30 33.58
C LYS A 70 -27.47 10.21 34.58
N TRP A 71 -26.75 11.22 34.08
CA TRP A 71 -26.00 12.21 34.86
C TRP A 71 -26.61 13.61 34.75
N LYS A 72 -27.94 13.70 34.66
CA LYS A 72 -28.70 14.94 34.81
C LYS A 72 -29.80 14.74 35.84
#